data_AF-A0A484Q3P5-F1
#
_entry.id   AF-A0A484Q3P5-F1
#
_cell.length_a   1.000
_cell.length_b   1.000
_cell.length_c   1.000
_cell.angle_alpha   90.00
_cell.angle_beta   90.00
_cell.angle_gamma   90.00
#
_symmetry.space_group_name_H-M   'P 1'
#
loop_
_entity.id
_entity.type
_entity.pdbx_description
1 polymer ?
#
loop_
_entity_poly.entity_id
_entity_poly.type
_entity_poly.pdbx_seq_one_letter_code
_entity_poly.pdbx_strand_id
1 'polypeptide(L)'
;MKYATEVIDLLAAYPGRRFRMRHILNHVVPRASAAQVRAARMGVWRVLGALAQSGQVRIDRPDGRNGSYAEYSWQTITSDAGNP
;
A
#
# COMPACT_ATOMS: atom_id res chain seq x y z
N MET A 1 -10.11 4.25 10.46
CA MET A 1 -9.29 3.01 10.44
C MET A 1 -7.97 3.29 11.16
N LYS A 2 -7.51 2.42 12.07
CA LYS A 2 -6.37 2.69 12.98
C LYS A 2 -5.06 3.09 12.29
N TYR A 3 -4.71 2.47 11.16
CA TYR A 3 -3.41 2.63 10.50
C TYR A 3 -3.46 3.54 9.27
N ALA A 4 -4.48 4.39 9.16
CA ALA A 4 -4.70 5.18 7.95
C ALA A 4 -3.56 6.19 7.73
N THR A 5 -3.23 6.96 8.77
CA THR A 5 -2.22 8.01 8.72
C THR A 5 -0.86 7.45 8.34
N GLU A 6 -0.38 6.40 9.02
CA GLU A 6 0.95 5.84 8.78
C GLU A 6 1.07 5.21 7.38
N VAL A 7 0.00 4.62 6.86
CA VAL A 7 -0.01 4.07 5.49
C VAL A 7 0.02 5.21 4.46
N ILE A 8 -0.74 6.28 4.69
CA ILE A 8 -0.76 7.45 3.79
C ILE A 8 0.61 8.12 3.80
N ASP A 9 1.16 8.42 4.99
CA ASP A 9 2.45 9.09 5.12
C ASP A 9 3.56 8.29 4.43
N LEU A 10 3.58 6.95 4.61
CA LEU A 10 4.55 6.10 3.96
C LEU A 10 4.42 6.12 2.43
N LEU A 11 3.23 5.87 1.89
CA LEU A 11 3.06 5.69 0.45
C LEU A 11 3.13 7.03 -0.29
N ALA A 12 2.50 8.08 0.26
CA ALA A 12 2.45 9.40 -0.35
C ALA A 12 3.81 10.11 -0.33
N ALA A 13 4.70 9.80 0.62
CA ALA A 13 6.08 10.29 0.61
C ALA A 13 6.92 9.73 -0.54
N TYR A 14 6.49 8.62 -1.17
CA TYR A 14 7.19 8.00 -2.29
C TYR A 14 6.23 7.65 -3.44
N PRO A 15 5.63 8.64 -4.14
CA PRO A 15 4.72 8.40 -5.25
C PRO A 15 5.33 7.50 -6.34
N GLY A 16 4.54 6.56 -6.86
CA GLY A 16 4.96 5.59 -7.87
C GLY A 16 5.87 4.45 -7.36
N ARG A 17 6.46 4.59 -6.16
CA ARG A 17 7.28 3.51 -5.57
C ARG A 17 6.38 2.33 -5.16
N ARG A 18 6.84 1.12 -5.46
CA ARG A 18 6.14 -0.12 -5.13
C ARG A 18 6.54 -0.64 -3.76
N PHE A 19 5.55 -0.95 -2.95
CA PHE A 19 5.71 -1.55 -1.63
C PHE A 19 4.99 -2.89 -1.56
N ARG A 20 5.61 -3.87 -0.90
CA ARG A 20 4.94 -5.11 -0.52
C ARG A 20 4.29 -4.94 0.86
N MET A 21 3.26 -5.73 1.16
CA MET A 21 2.59 -5.75 2.47
C MET A 21 3.58 -5.86 3.65
N ARG A 22 4.65 -6.66 3.52
CA ARG A 22 5.69 -6.79 4.56
C ARG A 22 6.40 -5.46 4.85
N HIS A 23 6.71 -4.68 3.81
CA HIS A 23 7.40 -3.40 3.98
C HIS A 23 6.50 -2.40 4.72
N ILE A 24 5.21 -2.36 4.37
CA ILE A 24 4.22 -1.50 5.03
C ILE A 24 4.09 -1.90 6.51
N LEU A 25 3.96 -3.19 6.81
CA LEU A 25 3.86 -3.66 8.20
C LEU A 25 5.10 -3.35 9.03
N ASN A 26 6.29 -3.47 8.45
CA ASN A 26 7.55 -3.11 9.13
C ASN A 26 7.61 -1.62 9.50
N HIS A 27 6.96 -0.76 8.71
CA HIS A 27 6.87 0.68 8.96
C HIS A 27 5.78 1.01 9.99
N VAL A 28 4.58 0.45 9.82
CA VAL A 28 3.39 0.79 10.62
C VAL A 28 3.46 0.21 12.04
N VAL A 29 4.02 -0.99 12.21
CA VAL A 29 4.14 -1.66 13.51
C VAL A 29 5.56 -2.19 13.73
N PRO A 30 6.56 -1.30 13.91
CA PRO A 30 7.94 -1.73 14.09
C PRO A 30 8.09 -2.55 15.38
N ARG A 31 8.90 -3.63 15.32
CA ARG A 31 9.20 -4.52 16.46
C ARG A 31 7.98 -5.19 17.11
N ALA A 32 6.87 -5.31 16.38
CA ALA A 32 5.66 -5.96 16.87
C ALA A 32 5.78 -7.48 16.91
N SER A 33 5.04 -8.10 17.84
CA SER A 33 4.90 -9.56 17.92
C SER A 33 4.13 -10.11 16.70
N ALA A 34 4.26 -11.41 16.45
CA ALA A 34 3.54 -12.06 15.35
C ALA A 34 2.01 -11.87 15.42
N ALA A 35 1.45 -11.87 16.63
CA ALA A 35 0.02 -11.64 16.85
C ALA A 35 -0.37 -10.20 16.49
N GLN A 36 0.44 -9.21 16.90
CA GLN A 36 0.23 -7.80 16.55
C GLN A 36 0.36 -7.57 15.04
N VAL A 37 1.33 -8.20 14.37
CA VAL A 37 1.49 -8.12 12.91
C VAL A 37 0.28 -8.71 12.18
N ARG A 38 -0.29 -9.82 12.65
CA ARG A 38 -1.51 -10.40 12.05
C ARG A 38 -2.71 -9.46 12.19
N ALA A 39 -2.91 -8.86 13.36
CA ALA A 39 -3.96 -7.87 13.56
C ALA A 39 -3.74 -6.61 12.71
N ALA A 40 -2.50 -6.11 12.65
CA ALA A 40 -2.11 -4.95 11.85
C ALA A 40 -2.34 -5.19 10.35
N ARG A 41 -2.01 -6.38 9.85
CA ARG A 41 -2.23 -6.77 8.45
C ARG A 41 -3.67 -6.55 8.01
N MET A 42 -4.64 -6.97 8.81
CA MET A 42 -6.06 -6.77 8.47
C MET A 42 -6.45 -5.29 8.46
N GLY A 43 -5.93 -4.50 9.40
CA GLY A 43 -6.17 -3.05 9.43
C GLY A 43 -5.55 -2.33 8.24
N VAL A 44 -4.28 -2.63 7.92
CA VAL A 44 -3.56 -2.09 6.76
C VAL A 44 -4.25 -2.49 5.46
N TRP A 45 -4.68 -3.74 5.33
CA TRP A 45 -5.40 -4.21 4.13
C TRP A 45 -6.70 -3.42 3.89
N ARG A 46 -7.47 -3.13 4.93
CA ARG A 46 -8.68 -2.29 4.81
C ARG A 46 -8.36 -0.86 4.35
N VAL A 47 -7.28 -0.27 4.88
CA VAL A 47 -6.83 1.07 4.46
C VAL A 47 -6.44 1.08 2.99
N LEU A 48 -5.59 0.14 2.56
CA LEU A 48 -5.16 0.02 1.17
C LEU A 48 -6.35 -0.21 0.23
N GLY A 49 -7.32 -1.02 0.65
CA GLY A 49 -8.56 -1.24 -0.10
C GLY A 49 -9.40 0.03 -0.25
N ALA A 50 -9.53 0.85 0.79
CA ALA A 50 -10.24 2.12 0.71
C ALA A 50 -9.52 3.15 -0.17
N LEU A 51 -8.20 3.25 -0.05
CA LEU A 51 -7.36 4.14 -0.88
C LEU A 51 -7.34 3.70 -2.35
N ALA A 52 -7.43 2.41 -2.63
CA ALA A 52 -7.58 1.92 -3.99
C ALA A 52 -8.96 2.27 -4.57
N GLN A 53 -10.03 2.09 -3.78
CA GLN A 53 -11.39 2.47 -4.18
C GLN A 53 -11.53 3.98 -4.46
N SER A 54 -10.76 4.81 -3.78
CA SER A 54 -10.76 6.27 -3.97
C SER A 54 -9.69 6.77 -4.97
N GLY A 55 -8.93 5.85 -5.57
CA GLY A 55 -8.01 6.14 -6.67
C GLY A 55 -6.61 6.63 -6.25
N GLN A 56 -6.27 6.68 -4.96
CA GLN A 56 -4.96 7.15 -4.49
C GLN A 56 -3.89 6.04 -4.55
N VAL A 57 -4.29 4.78 -4.46
CA VAL A 57 -3.34 3.64 -4.43
C VAL A 57 -3.60 2.68 -5.58
N ARG A 58 -2.55 2.30 -6.33
CA ARG A 58 -2.58 1.13 -7.23
C ARG A 58 -2.35 -0.13 -6.43
N ILE A 59 -3.05 -1.19 -6.83
CA ILE A 59 -2.74 -2.55 -6.38
C ILE A 59 -2.39 -3.37 -7.61
N ASP A 60 -1.10 -3.69 -7.75
CA ASP A 60 -0.59 -4.51 -8.86
C ASP A 60 -0.31 -5.94 -8.37
N ARG A 61 -0.58 -6.93 -9.20
CA ARG A 61 -0.17 -8.33 -8.98
C ARG A 61 0.74 -8.75 -10.13
N PRO A 62 2.06 -8.54 -10.01
CA PRO A 62 2.99 -8.87 -11.10
C PRO A 62 2.90 -10.36 -11.41
N ASP A 63 2.57 -10.66 -12.66
CA ASP A 63 2.34 -11.96 -13.27
C ASP A 63 1.28 -12.81 -12.55
N GLY A 64 0.19 -13.13 -13.27
CA GLY A 64 -0.91 -13.99 -12.83
C GLY A 64 -0.53 -15.45 -12.51
N ARG A 65 0.75 -15.73 -12.24
CA ARG A 65 1.19 -16.99 -11.65
C ARG A 65 0.72 -17.06 -10.21
N ASN A 66 0.06 -18.16 -9.86
CA ASN A 66 -0.31 -18.46 -8.49
C ASN A 66 0.87 -18.24 -7.53
N GLY A 67 0.70 -17.36 -6.55
CA GLY A 67 1.70 -17.07 -5.52
C GLY A 67 2.42 -15.72 -5.64
N SER A 68 2.15 -14.89 -6.66
CA SER A 68 2.70 -13.54 -6.73
C SER A 68 2.15 -12.64 -5.62
N TYR A 69 3.04 -11.85 -5.01
CA TYR A 69 2.67 -10.92 -3.95
C TYR A 69 2.05 -9.66 -4.55
N ALA A 70 0.99 -9.15 -3.93
CA ALA A 70 0.46 -7.84 -4.27
C ALA A 70 1.47 -6.73 -3.93
N GLU A 71 1.60 -5.78 -4.86
CA GLU A 71 2.39 -4.56 -4.73
C GLU A 71 1.45 -3.36 -4.67
N TYR A 72 1.80 -2.40 -3.83
CA TYR A 72 1.00 -1.21 -3.53
C TYR A 72 1.83 0.03 -3.85
N SER A 73 1.27 0.97 -4.59
CA SER A 73 1.95 2.24 -4.91
C SER A 73 0.99 3.40 -4.81
N TRP A 74 1.44 4.54 -4.28
CA TRP A 74 0.68 5.77 -4.37
C TRP A 74 0.67 6.26 -5.82
N GLN A 75 -0.49 6.65 -6.33
CA GLN A 75 -0.60 7.20 -7.68
C GLN A 75 0.25 8.47 -7.78
N THR A 76 1.07 8.56 -8.82
CA THR A 76 1.60 9.84 -9.24
C THR A 76 0.46 10.62 -9.87
N ILE A 77 0.34 11.92 -9.55
CA ILE A 77 -0.39 12.84 -10.42
C ILE A 77 0.53 13.04 -11.63
N THR A 78 0.57 12.05 -12.51
CA THR A 78 0.98 12.31 -13.87
C THR A 78 -0.25 12.99 -14.46
N SER A 79 -0.28 14.33 -14.43
CA SER A 79 -0.99 15.03 -15.49
C SER A 79 -0.47 14.42 -16.76
N ASP A 80 -1.34 13.75 -17.50
CA ASP A 80 -1.03 13.24 -18.83
C ASP A 80 -0.83 14.48 -19.73
N ALA A 81 0.28 15.18 -19.51
CA ALA A 81 0.81 16.22 -20.37
C ALA A 81 1.57 15.51 -21.49
N GLY A 82 0.82 14.72 -22.25
CA GLY A 82 1.16 14.04 -23.49
C GLY A 82 0.14 14.40 -24.55
N ASN A 83 0.00 15.71 -24.77
CA ASN A 83 -0.54 16.47 -25.91
C ASN A 83 -0.31 15.83 -27.31
N PRO A 84 -0.94 16.30 -28.41
CA PRO A 84 -2.31 16.76 -28.71
C PRO A 84 -3.10 15.77 -29.61
#